data_AF-A0A958JDL8-F1
#
_entry.id   AF-A0A958JDL8-F1
#
_cell.length_a   1.000
_cell.length_b   1.000
_cell.length_c   1.000
_cell.angle_alpha   90.00
_cell.angle_beta   90.00
_cell.angle_gamma   90.00
#
_symmetry.space_group_name_H-M   'P 1'
#
loop_
_entity.id
_entity.type
_entity.pdbx_description
1 polymer ?
#
loop_
_entity_poly.entity_id
_entity_poly.type
_entity_poly.pdbx_seq_one_letter_code
_entity_poly.pdbx_strand_id
1 'polypeptide(L)'
;LIVMQLRKLIHFAISLGFSVQLFSVPLLTGLTVTGLSGCGGGGGGGATYGNPGYVVLDASPRKIDAGDRITVTLHITDIKRNDFPGLIVKVLVPSSMHYVTGSAVLSTRDDLVENYDPDVEDADEASYILFYIDSVDVPANDRSAVIQFVLRGTGSTPKGTIAVDLDVVNQDNRDKFDKTNPLFTALDSLEIEVID
;
A
#
# COMPACT_ATOMS: atom_id res chain seq x y z
N LEU A 1 -21.60 7.68 45.58
CA LEU A 1 -22.23 7.04 44.40
C LEU A 1 -21.08 6.74 43.42
N ILE A 2 -20.30 5.67 43.53
CA ILE A 2 -20.59 4.21 43.46
C ILE A 2 -21.41 3.83 42.22
N VAL A 3 -20.70 3.61 41.10
CA VAL A 3 -20.92 2.61 40.02
C VAL A 3 -19.54 2.53 39.33
N MET A 4 -18.63 1.56 39.45
CA MET A 4 -18.56 0.13 39.74
C MET A 4 -19.31 -0.78 38.76
N GLN A 5 -18.50 -1.59 38.06
CA GLN A 5 -18.80 -2.84 37.34
C GLN A 5 -19.28 -2.71 35.88
N LEU A 6 -18.42 -3.11 34.93
CA LEU A 6 -18.56 -4.43 34.29
C LEU A 6 -17.31 -4.81 33.49
N ARG A 7 -16.56 -5.77 34.05
CA ARG A 7 -15.51 -6.52 33.34
C ARG A 7 -16.20 -7.39 32.27
N LYS A 8 -15.88 -7.20 30.98
CA LYS A 8 -16.17 -8.20 29.95
C LYS A 8 -15.03 -9.21 29.93
N LEU A 9 -15.21 -10.25 30.74
CA LEU A 9 -14.46 -11.48 30.73
C LEU A 9 -15.26 -12.48 29.89
N ILE A 10 -14.89 -12.70 28.63
CA ILE A 10 -15.42 -13.82 27.83
C ILE A 10 -14.22 -14.70 27.49
N HIS A 11 -13.94 -15.63 28.40
CA HIS A 11 -13.21 -16.84 28.09
C HIS A 11 -14.17 -17.77 27.35
N PHE A 12 -13.99 -17.92 26.04
CA PHE A 12 -14.61 -19.00 25.29
C PHE A 12 -13.51 -20.00 24.92
N ALA A 13 -13.36 -21.01 25.75
CA ALA A 13 -12.50 -22.15 25.50
C ALA A 13 -13.24 -23.14 24.59
N ILE A 14 -12.87 -23.21 23.32
CA ILE A 14 -13.23 -24.34 22.44
C ILE A 14 -11.99 -25.22 22.33
N SER A 15 -12.00 -26.32 23.09
CA SER A 15 -11.11 -27.46 22.88
C SER A 15 -11.70 -28.31 21.75
N LEU A 16 -11.12 -28.18 20.55
CA LEU A 16 -11.34 -29.14 19.46
C LEU A 16 -10.08 -29.97 19.32
N GLY A 17 -10.19 -31.24 19.74
CA GLY A 17 -9.16 -32.25 19.54
C GLY A 17 -8.98 -32.52 18.05
N PHE A 18 -7.85 -32.07 17.50
CA PHE A 18 -7.42 -32.45 16.17
C PHE A 18 -6.48 -33.65 16.28
N SER A 19 -6.93 -34.77 15.68
CA SER A 19 -6.16 -35.99 15.51
C SER A 19 -5.12 -35.76 14.40
N VAL A 20 -3.84 -35.89 14.75
CA VAL A 20 -2.72 -35.72 13.82
C VAL A 20 -2.52 -37.03 13.05
N GLN A 21 -2.90 -37.07 11.78
CA GLN A 21 -2.49 -38.14 10.87
C GLN A 21 -1.15 -37.76 10.21
N LEU A 22 -0.09 -38.45 10.63
CA LEU A 22 1.23 -38.42 10.02
C LEU A 22 1.18 -39.07 8.63
N PHE A 23 1.11 -38.26 7.58
CA PHE A 23 1.40 -38.70 6.22
C PHE A 23 2.88 -38.45 5.91
N SER A 24 3.65 -39.53 5.84
CA SER A 24 5.03 -39.51 5.35
C SER A 24 5.03 -39.40 3.82
N VAL A 25 5.37 -38.22 3.29
CA VAL A 25 5.54 -38.01 1.85
C VAL A 25 7.02 -38.22 1.50
N PRO A 26 7.34 -38.99 0.44
CA PRO A 26 8.71 -39.20 0.00
C PRO A 26 9.34 -37.91 -0.56
N LEU A 27 10.56 -37.65 -0.11
CA LEU A 27 11.45 -36.57 -0.50
C LEU A 27 11.93 -36.78 -1.95
N LEU A 28 11.28 -36.17 -2.93
CA LEU A 28 11.77 -36.14 -4.32
C LEU A 28 12.64 -34.89 -4.52
N THR A 29 13.95 -35.10 -4.50
CA THR A 29 14.97 -34.06 -4.71
C THR A 29 15.12 -33.78 -6.22
N GLY A 30 14.35 -32.81 -6.72
CA GLY A 30 14.50 -32.26 -8.07
C GLY A 30 15.22 -30.91 -8.01
N LEU A 31 16.55 -30.92 -8.14
CA LEU A 31 17.36 -29.72 -8.29
C LEU A 31 17.17 -29.16 -9.70
N THR A 32 16.28 -28.18 -9.86
CA THR A 32 16.11 -27.43 -11.11
C THR A 32 16.73 -26.06 -10.92
N VAL A 33 17.87 -25.82 -11.57
CA VAL A 33 18.58 -24.54 -11.59
C VAL A 33 17.86 -23.62 -12.60
N THR A 34 16.99 -22.75 -12.12
CA THR A 34 16.45 -21.63 -12.90
C THR A 34 17.34 -20.42 -12.69
N GLY A 35 17.94 -19.95 -13.77
CA GLY A 35 18.77 -18.75 -13.80
C GLY A 35 17.97 -17.53 -13.37
N LEU A 36 18.42 -16.90 -12.30
CA LEU A 36 17.98 -15.58 -11.86
C LEU A 36 18.52 -14.54 -12.85
N SER A 37 17.75 -14.23 -13.89
CA SER A 37 17.95 -13.00 -14.64
C SER A 37 17.45 -11.84 -13.78
N GLY A 38 18.37 -11.21 -13.06
CA GLY A 38 18.10 -10.00 -12.30
C GLY A 38 17.68 -8.85 -13.21
N CYS A 39 16.41 -8.48 -13.15
CA CYS A 39 15.96 -7.14 -13.50
C CYS A 39 15.68 -6.43 -12.18
N GLY A 40 16.70 -5.73 -11.67
CA GLY A 40 16.66 -4.98 -10.42
C GLY A 40 17.22 -3.58 -10.64
N GLY A 41 16.63 -2.84 -11.58
CA GLY A 41 16.88 -1.40 -11.74
C GLY A 41 16.02 -0.62 -10.76
N GLY A 42 16.30 -0.73 -9.46
CA GLY A 42 15.68 0.13 -8.45
C GLY A 42 16.36 1.49 -8.45
N GLY A 43 15.68 2.50 -9.00
CA GLY A 43 16.12 3.89 -8.94
C GLY A 43 16.19 4.35 -7.49
N GLY A 44 17.39 4.64 -7.00
CA GLY A 44 17.57 5.17 -5.65
C GLY A 44 17.03 6.59 -5.55
N GLY A 45 15.87 6.74 -4.91
CA GLY A 45 15.34 8.04 -4.48
C GLY A 45 16.32 8.68 -3.50
N GLY A 46 17.03 9.71 -3.94
CA GLY A 46 17.90 10.51 -3.08
C GLY A 46 17.07 11.19 -1.99
N ALA A 47 17.52 11.10 -0.74
CA ALA A 47 16.86 11.75 0.39
C ALA A 47 16.84 13.28 0.19
N THR A 48 15.73 13.82 -0.29
CA THR A 48 15.50 15.27 -0.29
C THR A 48 15.33 15.71 1.16
N TYR A 49 16.12 16.70 1.58
CA TYR A 49 15.99 17.33 2.90
C TYR A 49 14.54 17.83 3.06
N GLY A 50 13.76 17.22 3.96
CA GLY A 50 12.36 17.58 4.20
C GLY A 50 11.33 16.48 3.95
N ASN A 51 11.70 15.35 3.33
CA ASN A 51 10.74 14.27 3.11
C ASN A 51 10.27 13.66 4.45
N PRO A 52 8.97 13.33 4.58
CA PRO A 52 8.40 12.83 5.83
C PRO A 52 8.69 11.33 6.06
N GLY A 53 9.17 10.62 5.04
CA GLY A 53 9.66 9.25 5.11
C GLY A 53 10.27 8.83 3.77
N TYR A 54 10.66 7.56 3.68
CA TYR A 54 10.99 6.90 2.41
C TYR A 54 9.83 6.02 1.98
N VAL A 55 9.55 5.99 0.68
CA VAL A 55 8.56 5.08 0.10
C VAL A 55 9.21 4.26 -1.00
N VAL A 56 8.86 2.98 -1.05
CA VAL A 56 9.17 2.07 -2.16
C VAL A 56 7.84 1.54 -2.70
N LEU A 57 7.68 1.61 -4.02
CA LEU A 57 6.50 1.19 -4.74
C LEU A 57 6.80 -0.12 -5.48
N ASP A 58 5.91 -1.11 -5.31
CA ASP A 58 5.92 -2.33 -6.11
C ASP A 58 4.51 -2.68 -6.61
N ALA A 59 4.45 -3.44 -7.71
CA ALA A 59 3.21 -3.89 -8.30
C ALA A 59 3.37 -5.30 -8.89
N SER A 60 2.38 -6.15 -8.67
CA SER A 60 2.35 -7.51 -9.19
C SER A 60 0.95 -7.95 -9.62
N PRO A 61 0.79 -8.52 -10.84
CA PRO A 61 1.77 -8.53 -11.93
C PRO A 61 2.00 -7.12 -12.53
N ARG A 62 3.06 -6.92 -13.32
CA ARG A 62 3.34 -5.63 -14.02
C ARG A 62 2.77 -5.54 -15.43
N LYS A 63 2.29 -6.67 -15.96
CA LYS A 63 1.65 -6.79 -17.25
C LYS A 63 0.35 -7.55 -17.07
N ILE A 64 -0.76 -6.97 -17.53
CA ILE A 64 -2.10 -7.54 -17.42
C ILE A 64 -2.92 -7.31 -18.69
N ASP A 65 -3.98 -8.10 -18.86
CA ASP A 65 -5.01 -7.83 -19.87
C ASP A 65 -6.06 -6.85 -19.32
N ALA A 66 -6.81 -6.19 -20.20
CA ALA A 66 -7.92 -5.35 -19.81
C ALA A 66 -8.98 -6.19 -19.05
N GLY A 67 -9.39 -5.70 -17.87
CA GLY A 67 -10.31 -6.39 -16.97
C GLY A 67 -9.62 -7.09 -15.80
N ASP A 68 -8.34 -7.44 -15.92
CA ASP A 68 -7.53 -8.06 -14.87
C ASP A 68 -7.17 -7.08 -13.75
N ARG A 69 -6.61 -7.64 -12.67
CA ARG A 69 -6.25 -6.91 -11.45
C ARG A 69 -4.76 -7.02 -11.16
N ILE A 70 -4.19 -5.93 -10.66
CA ILE A 70 -2.85 -5.91 -10.07
C ILE A 70 -2.94 -5.54 -8.60
N THR A 71 -2.02 -6.08 -7.81
CA THR A 71 -1.81 -5.65 -6.42
C THR A 71 -0.66 -4.65 -6.40
N VAL A 72 -0.92 -3.46 -5.87
CA VAL A 72 0.08 -2.43 -5.62
C VAL A 72 0.45 -2.48 -4.15
N THR A 73 1.74 -2.44 -3.84
CA THR A 73 2.27 -2.42 -2.47
C THR A 73 3.18 -1.22 -2.30
N LEU A 74 2.90 -0.40 -1.29
CA LEU A 74 3.71 0.74 -0.87
C LEU A 74 4.38 0.40 0.45
N HIS A 75 5.71 0.37 0.48
CA HIS A 75 6.49 0.21 1.69
C HIS A 75 7.00 1.58 2.15
N ILE A 76 6.47 2.07 3.26
CA ILE A 76 6.86 3.35 3.85
C ILE A 76 7.75 3.08 5.05
N THR A 77 8.90 3.75 5.13
CA THR A 77 9.88 3.58 6.21
C THR A 77 10.44 4.93 6.68
N ASP A 78 11.09 4.92 7.85
CA ASP A 78 11.67 6.10 8.50
C ASP A 78 10.68 7.25 8.73
N ILE A 79 9.41 6.94 9.00
CA ILE A 79 8.36 7.95 9.22
C ILE A 79 8.76 8.89 10.36
N LYS A 80 8.76 10.20 10.11
CA LYS A 80 9.15 11.27 11.06
C LYS A 80 7.96 11.84 11.85
N ARG A 81 7.28 10.99 12.62
CA ARG A 81 6.04 11.35 13.35
C ARG A 81 6.11 12.59 14.26
N ASN A 82 7.28 12.93 14.80
CA ASN A 82 7.40 14.06 15.72
C ASN A 82 7.30 15.41 15.03
N ASP A 83 7.46 15.45 13.70
CA ASP A 83 7.53 16.68 12.93
C ASP A 83 6.16 17.06 12.30
N PHE A 84 5.21 16.11 12.24
CA PHE A 84 3.91 16.30 11.59
C PHE A 84 2.79 15.41 12.17
N PRO A 85 1.52 15.88 12.13
CA PRO A 85 0.37 15.17 12.70
C PRO A 85 -0.09 13.93 11.89
N GLY A 86 0.36 13.78 10.64
CA GLY A 86 0.01 12.68 9.74
C GLY A 86 0.75 12.77 8.42
N LEU A 87 0.54 11.78 7.55
CA LEU A 87 1.07 11.69 6.19
C LEU A 87 -0.05 11.67 5.17
N ILE A 88 0.22 12.25 4.00
CA ILE A 88 -0.58 12.04 2.80
C ILE A 88 0.28 11.24 1.82
N VAL A 89 -0.19 10.06 1.43
CA VAL A 89 0.42 9.25 0.38
C VAL A 89 -0.36 9.48 -0.90
N LYS A 90 0.24 10.16 -1.87
CA LYS A 90 -0.38 10.45 -3.16
C LYS A 90 0.13 9.41 -4.16
N VAL A 91 -0.77 8.67 -4.79
CA VAL A 91 -0.43 7.73 -5.85
C VAL A 91 -1.02 8.24 -7.16
N LEU A 92 -0.16 8.50 -8.14
CA LEU A 92 -0.56 8.77 -9.52
C LEU A 92 -0.73 7.44 -10.25
N VAL A 93 -1.89 7.23 -10.87
CA VAL A 93 -2.18 6.04 -11.69
C VAL A 93 -2.64 6.45 -13.09
N PRO A 94 -2.31 5.70 -14.14
CA PRO A 94 -2.76 6.03 -15.49
C PRO A 94 -4.28 5.84 -15.62
N SER A 95 -4.93 6.62 -16.49
CA SER A 95 -6.39 6.59 -16.69
C SER A 95 -6.96 5.25 -17.20
N SER A 96 -6.11 4.35 -17.68
CA SER A 96 -6.46 2.97 -18.04
C SER A 96 -6.55 2.02 -16.85
N MET A 97 -6.35 2.52 -15.64
CA MET A 97 -6.46 1.77 -14.40
C MET A 97 -7.45 2.42 -13.44
N HIS A 98 -8.27 1.61 -12.79
CA HIS A 98 -9.19 2.06 -11.75
C HIS A 98 -8.87 1.40 -10.40
N TYR A 99 -8.94 2.20 -9.34
CA TYR A 99 -8.93 1.70 -7.97
C TYR A 99 -10.13 0.78 -7.71
N VAL A 100 -9.89 -0.34 -7.03
CA VAL A 100 -10.96 -1.24 -6.57
C VAL A 100 -11.33 -0.87 -5.14
N THR A 101 -12.51 -0.27 -4.94
CA THR A 101 -13.01 0.12 -3.61
C THR A 101 -13.03 -1.03 -2.61
N GLY A 102 -12.65 -0.76 -1.36
CA GLY A 102 -12.55 -1.75 -0.28
C GLY A 102 -11.38 -2.72 -0.42
N SER A 103 -10.48 -2.51 -1.38
CA SER A 103 -9.31 -3.39 -1.55
C SER A 103 -8.10 -2.98 -0.72
N ALA A 104 -8.10 -1.75 -0.19
CA ALA A 104 -6.97 -1.21 0.53
C ALA A 104 -6.83 -1.79 1.93
N VAL A 105 -5.59 -2.09 2.30
CA VAL A 105 -5.17 -2.58 3.62
C VAL A 105 -3.96 -1.77 4.06
N LEU A 106 -4.03 -1.21 5.26
CA LEU A 106 -2.88 -0.62 5.94
C LEU A 106 -2.37 -1.61 6.98
N SER A 107 -1.08 -1.91 6.95
CA SER A 107 -0.43 -2.74 7.95
C SER A 107 0.75 -2.02 8.58
N THR A 108 0.90 -2.20 9.88
CA THR A 108 2.06 -1.79 10.67
C THR A 108 2.67 -3.05 11.29
N ARG A 109 3.68 -2.92 12.14
CA ARG A 109 4.24 -4.07 12.86
C ARG A 109 3.21 -4.77 13.74
N ASP A 110 2.37 -3.99 14.39
CA ASP A 110 1.51 -4.45 15.49
C ASP A 110 0.01 -4.45 15.15
N ASP A 111 -0.37 -3.84 14.02
CA ASP A 111 -1.76 -3.65 13.63
C ASP A 111 -2.02 -3.85 12.13
N LEU A 112 -3.26 -4.19 11.81
CA LEU A 112 -3.78 -4.39 10.47
C LEU A 112 -5.16 -3.73 10.35
N VAL A 113 -5.26 -2.70 9.52
CA VAL A 113 -6.50 -2.01 9.22
C VAL A 113 -6.99 -2.43 7.84
N GLU A 114 -8.03 -3.27 7.81
CA GLU A 114 -8.73 -3.66 6.58
C GLU A 114 -9.68 -2.56 6.11
N ASN A 115 -9.94 -2.50 4.80
CA ASN A 115 -10.79 -1.48 4.16
C ASN A 115 -10.30 -0.05 4.45
N TYR A 116 -9.00 0.16 4.32
CA TYR A 116 -8.36 1.46 4.51
C TYR A 116 -8.56 2.35 3.28
N ASP A 117 -9.81 2.73 3.01
CA ASP A 117 -10.21 3.34 1.75
C ASP A 117 -9.60 4.74 1.55
N PRO A 118 -8.95 4.98 0.39
CA PRO A 118 -8.42 6.28 0.01
C PRO A 118 -9.51 7.18 -0.59
N ASP A 119 -9.20 8.46 -0.66
CA ASP A 119 -9.90 9.37 -1.57
C ASP A 119 -9.34 9.18 -3.00
N VAL A 120 -10.22 9.19 -4.01
CA VAL A 120 -9.83 9.04 -5.42
C VAL A 120 -10.28 10.26 -6.20
N GLU A 121 -9.34 10.90 -6.87
CA GLU A 121 -9.57 12.09 -7.69
C GLU A 121 -9.15 11.84 -9.13
N ASP A 122 -10.13 11.79 -10.02
CA ASP A 122 -9.89 11.65 -11.45
C ASP A 122 -9.47 12.98 -12.07
N ALA A 123 -8.41 12.95 -12.88
CA ALA A 123 -7.95 14.01 -13.76
C ALA A 123 -8.01 13.53 -15.22
N ASP A 124 -7.67 14.40 -16.18
CA ASP A 124 -7.90 14.13 -17.61
C ASP A 124 -7.12 12.90 -18.13
N GLU A 125 -5.86 12.72 -17.73
CA GLU A 125 -4.97 11.65 -18.23
C GLU A 125 -4.57 10.62 -17.16
N ALA A 126 -4.93 10.85 -15.91
CA ALA A 126 -4.53 10.06 -14.76
C ALA A 126 -5.54 10.20 -13.62
N SER A 127 -5.48 9.30 -12.64
CA SER A 127 -6.18 9.46 -11.37
C SER A 127 -5.18 9.57 -10.23
N TYR A 128 -5.56 10.27 -9.17
CA TYR A 128 -4.81 10.35 -7.92
C TYR A 128 -5.54 9.57 -6.85
N ILE A 129 -4.82 8.69 -6.16
CA ILE A 129 -5.31 7.93 -5.00
C ILE A 129 -4.60 8.49 -3.77
N LEU A 130 -5.36 8.99 -2.80
CA LEU A 130 -4.88 9.72 -1.64
C LEU A 130 -5.15 8.92 -0.37
N PHE A 131 -4.09 8.40 0.25
CA PHE A 131 -4.19 7.79 1.57
C PHE A 131 -3.77 8.79 2.65
N TYR A 132 -4.60 8.94 3.68
CA TYR A 132 -4.35 9.83 4.81
C TYR A 132 -3.98 9.00 6.03
N ILE A 133 -2.69 8.89 6.32
CA ILE A 133 -2.19 8.16 7.50
C ILE A 133 -2.13 9.13 8.67
N ASP A 134 -3.10 9.04 9.57
CA ASP A 134 -3.07 9.82 10.79
C ASP A 134 -1.99 9.25 11.72
N SER A 135 -1.37 10.11 12.53
CA SER A 135 -0.30 9.64 13.42
C SER A 135 -0.79 8.59 14.42
N VAL A 136 -2.09 8.54 14.73
CA VAL A 136 -2.67 7.49 15.59
C VAL A 136 -2.66 6.10 14.95
N ASP A 137 -2.62 6.00 13.61
CA ASP A 137 -2.67 4.73 12.88
C ASP A 137 -1.32 3.99 12.89
N VAL A 138 -0.22 4.71 13.09
CA VAL A 138 1.13 4.14 13.18
C VAL A 138 1.61 4.25 14.62
N PRO A 139 1.79 3.15 15.37
CA PRO A 139 2.26 3.21 16.77
C PRO A 139 3.53 4.06 16.94
N ALA A 140 3.72 4.72 18.09
CA ALA A 140 4.83 5.68 18.29
C ALA A 140 6.23 5.03 18.21
N ASN A 141 6.30 3.72 18.47
CA ASN A 141 7.47 2.86 18.34
C ASN A 141 7.60 2.23 16.94
N ASP A 142 6.66 2.48 16.04
CA ASP A 142 6.73 2.07 14.65
C ASP A 142 7.12 3.25 13.76
N ARG A 143 7.98 2.96 12.79
CA ARG A 143 8.45 3.92 11.78
C ARG A 143 8.26 3.37 10.38
N SER A 144 7.45 2.32 10.27
CA SER A 144 7.12 1.64 9.02
C SER A 144 5.63 1.42 8.89
N ALA A 145 5.15 1.51 7.66
CA ALA A 145 3.79 1.16 7.29
C ALA A 145 3.82 0.53 5.90
N VAL A 146 2.91 -0.40 5.64
CA VAL A 146 2.72 -0.98 4.32
C VAL A 146 1.26 -0.79 3.92
N ILE A 147 1.05 -0.12 2.79
CA ILE A 147 -0.28 -0.02 2.17
C ILE A 147 -0.32 -0.99 0.99
N GLN A 148 -1.32 -1.85 0.97
CA GLN A 148 -1.61 -2.72 -0.17
C GLN A 148 -2.99 -2.41 -0.72
N PHE A 149 -3.14 -2.34 -2.03
CA PHE A 149 -4.43 -2.14 -2.67
C PHE A 149 -4.46 -2.73 -4.07
N VAL A 150 -5.65 -2.79 -4.67
CA VAL A 150 -5.85 -3.38 -5.99
C VAL A 150 -6.23 -2.31 -7.02
N LEU A 151 -5.58 -2.38 -8.17
CA LEU A 151 -6.00 -1.67 -9.38
C LEU A 151 -6.56 -2.67 -10.39
N ARG A 152 -7.52 -2.24 -11.20
CA ARG A 152 -8.08 -3.01 -12.31
C ARG A 152 -7.77 -2.30 -13.63
N GLY A 153 -7.24 -3.03 -14.61
CA GLY A 153 -7.10 -2.50 -15.97
C GLY A 153 -8.48 -2.32 -16.61
N THR A 154 -8.76 -1.16 -17.19
CA THR A 154 -10.03 -0.83 -17.86
C THR A 154 -9.88 -0.52 -19.35
N GLY A 155 -8.64 -0.34 -19.82
CA GLY A 155 -8.33 -0.16 -21.23
C GLY A 155 -6.85 -0.39 -21.51
N SER A 156 -6.46 -0.37 -22.78
CA SER A 156 -5.06 -0.58 -23.15
C SER A 156 -4.18 0.60 -22.75
N THR A 157 -3.00 0.29 -22.23
CA THR A 157 -1.92 1.24 -21.99
C THR A 157 -0.60 0.50 -22.13
N PRO A 158 0.06 0.59 -23.30
CA PRO A 158 1.30 -0.11 -23.56
C PRO A 158 2.45 0.31 -22.61
N LYS A 159 2.38 1.53 -22.07
CA LYS A 159 3.36 2.09 -21.13
C LYS A 159 2.67 3.04 -20.16
N GLY A 160 2.20 2.50 -19.05
CA GLY A 160 1.61 3.26 -17.95
C GLY A 160 2.64 3.43 -16.84
N THR A 161 2.56 4.53 -16.11
CA THR A 161 3.41 4.76 -14.95
C THR A 161 2.56 4.88 -13.71
N ILE A 162 2.85 4.07 -12.69
CA ILE A 162 2.39 4.31 -11.32
C ILE A 162 3.51 5.05 -10.61
N ALA A 163 3.20 6.17 -9.96
CA ALA A 163 4.17 6.92 -9.18
C ALA A 163 3.61 7.26 -7.80
N VAL A 164 4.48 7.43 -6.82
CA VAL A 164 4.10 7.76 -5.45
C VAL A 164 4.86 8.98 -4.95
N ASP A 165 4.15 9.85 -4.23
CA ASP A 165 4.68 11.01 -3.53
C ASP A 165 4.21 10.96 -2.05
N LEU A 166 5.06 11.43 -1.14
CA LEU A 166 4.74 11.54 0.28
C LEU A 166 4.72 13.00 0.70
N ASP A 167 3.62 13.42 1.29
CA ASP A 167 3.44 14.76 1.85
C ASP A 167 3.09 14.67 3.34
N VAL A 168 3.22 15.78 4.05
CA VAL A 168 2.83 15.91 5.45
C VAL A 168 1.40 16.39 5.54
N VAL A 169 0.58 15.88 6.46
CA VAL A 169 -0.68 16.54 6.77
C VAL A 169 -0.37 17.80 7.56
N ASN A 170 -0.81 18.96 7.09
CA ASN A 170 -0.90 20.19 7.85
C ASN A 170 -2.30 20.79 7.68
N GLN A 171 -2.64 21.75 8.53
CA GLN A 171 -3.97 22.39 8.51
C GLN A 171 -4.28 23.07 7.17
N ASP A 172 -3.25 23.36 6.38
CA ASP A 172 -3.37 24.00 5.08
C ASP A 172 -3.51 23.02 3.90
N ASN A 173 -3.18 21.74 4.01
CA ASN A 173 -3.19 20.83 2.87
C ASN A 173 -4.12 19.63 3.02
N ARG A 174 -4.69 19.38 4.22
CA ARG A 174 -5.70 18.34 4.40
C ARG A 174 -6.92 18.54 3.50
N ASP A 175 -7.30 19.80 3.26
CA ASP A 175 -8.46 20.19 2.44
C ASP A 175 -8.09 20.65 1.01
N LYS A 176 -6.81 20.62 0.61
CA LYS A 176 -6.32 21.34 -0.58
C LYS A 176 -5.63 20.46 -1.63
N PHE A 177 -5.95 19.17 -1.73
CA PHE A 177 -5.56 18.47 -2.95
C PHE A 177 -6.27 19.12 -4.14
N ASP A 178 -5.50 19.81 -4.99
CA ASP A 178 -6.00 20.44 -6.20
C ASP A 178 -5.65 19.54 -7.38
N LYS A 179 -6.63 18.79 -7.88
CA LYS A 179 -6.45 17.92 -9.05
C LYS A 179 -6.11 18.66 -10.34
N THR A 180 -6.40 19.96 -10.43
CA THR A 180 -6.08 20.79 -11.61
C THR A 180 -4.64 21.29 -11.58
N ASN A 181 -4.02 21.35 -10.40
CA ASN A 181 -2.63 21.70 -10.21
C ASN A 181 -2.00 20.88 -9.07
N PRO A 182 -1.86 19.56 -9.24
CA PRO A 182 -1.39 18.69 -8.19
C PRO A 182 0.10 18.96 -7.96
N LEU A 183 0.44 19.44 -6.76
CA LEU A 183 1.83 19.48 -6.31
C LEU A 183 2.28 18.03 -6.06
N PHE A 184 2.93 17.44 -7.05
CA PHE A 184 3.34 16.04 -7.07
C PHE A 184 4.80 15.93 -7.52
N THR A 185 5.65 15.38 -6.66
CA THR A 185 7.04 15.04 -7.02
C THR A 185 7.27 13.57 -6.70
N ALA A 186 7.34 12.73 -7.73
CA ALA A 186 7.51 11.30 -7.56
C ALA A 186 8.78 10.99 -6.74
N LEU A 187 8.60 10.29 -5.62
CA LEU A 187 9.68 9.72 -4.81
C LEU A 187 10.08 8.34 -5.32
N ASP A 188 9.12 7.60 -5.86
CA ASP A 188 9.34 6.34 -6.57
C ASP A 188 8.30 6.18 -7.69
N SER A 189 8.63 5.37 -8.69
CA SER A 189 7.74 5.08 -9.82
C SER A 189 8.06 3.74 -10.45
N LEU A 190 7.04 3.08 -11.02
CA LEU A 190 7.21 1.88 -11.81
C LEU A 190 6.39 1.94 -13.09
N GLU A 191 6.88 1.25 -14.12
CA GLU A 191 6.16 1.04 -15.37
C GLU A 191 5.25 -0.20 -15.28
N ILE A 192 4.07 -0.09 -15.87
CA ILE A 192 3.10 -1.18 -16.07
C ILE A 192 2.63 -1.22 -17.53
N GLU A 193 2.11 -2.37 -17.93
CA GLU A 193 1.51 -2.59 -19.25
C GLU A 193 0.11 -3.19 -19.10
N VAL A 194 -0.87 -2.57 -19.76
CA VAL A 194 -2.22 -3.13 -19.94
C VAL A 194 -2.44 -3.41 -21.42
N ILE A 195 -2.61 -4.68 -21.77
CA ILE A 195 -2.89 -5.16 -23.12
C ILE A 195 -4.39 -5.44 -23.29
N ASP A 196 -4.87 -5.39 -24.53
CA ASP A 196 -6.26 -5.67 -24.91
C ASP A 196 -6.35 -7.05 -25.57
#